data_AF-A0A0S8GCB3-F1
#
_entry.id   AF-A0A0S8GCB3-F1
#
_cell.length_a   1.000
_cell.length_b   1.000
_cell.length_c   1.000
_cell.angle_alpha   90.00
_cell.angle_beta   90.00
_cell.angle_gamma   90.00
#
_symmetry.space_group_name_H-M   'P 1'
#
loop_
_entity.id
_entity.type
_entity.pdbx_description
1 polymer ?
#
loop_
_entity_poly.entity_id
_entity_poly.type
_entity_poly.pdbx_seq_one_letter_code
_entity_poly.pdbx_strand_id
1 'polypeptide(L)' 'KQLKEKGFDANLSRLLGEIRERDQRDAARTVSPLKPAADAIVLDSSDLAIVEVVERILGLLAERRASAV' A
#
# COMPACT_ATOMS: atom_id res chain seq x y z
N LYS A 1 -7.03 6.39 12.20
CA LYS A 1 -7.60 6.16 13.55
C LYS A 1 -6.77 5.21 14.43
N GLN A 2 -6.01 4.27 13.86
CA GLN A 2 -5.29 3.22 14.60
C GLN A 2 -4.31 3.66 15.70
N LEU A 3 -3.63 4.81 15.60
CA LEU A 3 -2.66 5.25 16.62
C LEU A 3 -3.28 6.04 17.77
N LYS A 4 -4.35 6.80 17.49
CA LYS A 4 -5.12 7.52 18.51
C LYS A 4 -5.94 6.57 19.39
N GLU A 5 -6.48 5.50 18.80
CA GLU A 5 -7.23 4.47 19.55
C GLU A 5 -6.33 3.56 20.41
N LYS A 6 -5.02 3.55 20.14
CA LYS A 6 -4.00 2.81 20.92
C LYS A 6 -3.37 3.63 22.06
N GLY A 7 -3.89 4.83 22.35
CA GLY A 7 -3.43 5.64 23.49
C GLY A 7 -2.05 6.27 23.34
N PHE A 8 -1.46 6.25 22.14
CA PHE A 8 -0.23 6.97 21.87
C PHE A 8 -0.57 8.43 21.60
N ASP A 9 0.17 9.34 22.24
CA ASP A 9 0.18 10.77 21.90
C ASP A 9 0.89 10.97 20.56
N ALA A 10 0.25 10.42 19.52
CA ALA A 10 0.79 10.33 18.19
C ALA A 10 0.56 11.68 17.51
N ASN A 11 1.60 12.53 17.57
CA ASN A 11 1.66 13.72 16.74
C ASN A 11 1.57 13.29 15.27
N LEU A 12 0.40 13.52 14.67
CA LEU A 12 0.09 13.10 13.30
C LEU A 12 1.12 13.64 12.29
N SER A 13 1.59 14.88 12.49
CA SER A 13 2.59 15.50 11.64
C SER A 13 3.95 14.80 11.73
N ARG A 14 4.35 14.40 12.93
CA ARG A 14 5.58 13.63 13.15
C ARG A 14 5.51 12.27 12.45
N LEU A 15 4.44 11.51 12.71
CA LEU A 15 4.24 10.21 12.08
C LEU A 15 4.25 10.31 10.55
N LEU A 16 3.56 11.31 10.01
CA LEU A 16 3.52 11.54 8.56
C LEU A 16 4.91 11.85 8.01
N GLY A 17 5.73 12.61 8.75
CA GLY A 17 7.14 12.84 8.41
C GLY A 17 7.96 11.55 8.38
N GLU A 18 7.84 10.73 9.42
CA GLU A 18 8.55 9.45 9.54
C GLU A 18 8.17 8.48 8.40
N ILE A 19 6.88 8.41 8.03
CA ILE A 19 6.41 7.59 6.90
C ILE A 19 7.00 8.09 5.58
N ARG A 20 6.95 9.40 5.32
CA ARG A 20 7.49 9.98 4.08
C ARG A 20 8.99 9.75 3.94
N GLU A 21 9.73 9.93 5.02
CA GLU A 21 11.18 9.71 5.02
C GLU A 21 11.51 8.25 4.72
N ARG A 22 10.77 7.30 5.34
CA ARG A 22 10.92 5.88 5.05
C ARG A 22 10.63 5.57 3.59
N ASP A 23 9.50 6.05 3.07
CA ASP A 23 9.09 5.76 1.70
C ASP A 23 10.09 6.34 0.67
N GLN A 24 10.65 7.53 0.92
CA GLN A 24 11.74 8.11 0.11
C GLN A 24 13.00 7.23 0.14
N ARG A 25 13.40 6.80 1.34
CA ARG A 25 14.59 5.95 1.52
C ARG A 25 14.42 4.60 0.83
N ASP A 26 13.23 4.01 0.92
CA ASP A 26 12.88 2.74 0.28
C ASP A 26 12.78 2.85 -1.25
N ALA A 27 12.33 3.98 -1.79
CA ALA A 27 12.33 4.23 -3.23
C ALA A 27 13.75 4.46 -3.79
N ALA A 28 14.64 5.08 -3.02
CA ALA A 28 16.00 5.44 -3.44
C ALA A 28 17.05 4.32 -3.29
N ARG A 29 16.74 3.21 -2.60
CA ARG A 29 17.72 2.15 -2.35
C ARG A 29 18.20 1.46 -3.63
N THR A 30 19.51 1.25 -3.75
CA THR A 30 20.13 0.64 -4.94
C THR A 30 19.69 -0.81 -5.17
N VAL A 31 19.41 -1.56 -4.10
CA VAL A 31 19.00 -2.97 -4.16
C VAL A 31 17.52 -3.10 -3.81
N SER A 32 16.76 -3.74 -4.69
CA SER A 32 15.32 -4.01 -4.54
C SER A 32 14.47 -2.75 -4.24
N PRO A 33 14.59 -1.61 -4.95
CA PRO A 33 13.86 -0.38 -4.64
C PRO A 33 12.34 -0.57 -4.56
N LEU A 34 11.67 0.25 -3.75
CA LEU A 34 10.21 0.35 -3.71
C LEU A 34 9.72 0.98 -5.01
N LYS A 35 9.41 0.13 -6.00
CA LYS A 35 8.81 0.50 -7.27
C LYS A 35 7.84 -0.59 -7.73
N PRO A 36 6.72 -0.24 -8.37
CA PRO A 36 5.87 -1.22 -9.03
C PRO A 36 6.65 -2.00 -10.10
N ALA A 37 6.32 -3.28 -10.27
CA ALA A 37 6.79 -4.06 -11.42
C ALA A 37 6.15 -3.54 -12.72
N ALA A 38 6.74 -3.86 -13.88
CA ALA A 38 6.24 -3.40 -15.17
C ALA A 38 4.82 -3.92 -15.49
N ASP A 39 4.49 -5.09 -14.97
CA ASP A 39 3.19 -5.77 -15.10
C ASP A 39 2.33 -5.65 -13.84
N ALA A 40 2.74 -4.82 -12.87
CA ALA A 40 1.98 -4.63 -11.65
C ALA A 40 0.70 -3.84 -11.92
N ILE A 41 -0.39 -4.26 -11.28
CA ILE A 41 -1.64 -3.51 -11.23
C ILE A 41 -1.60 -2.66 -9.96
N VAL A 42 -1.66 -1.34 -10.12
CA VAL A 42 -1.69 -0.41 -8.98
C VAL A 42 -3.12 -0.29 -8.48
N LEU A 43 -3.34 -0.71 -7.23
CA LEU A 43 -4.61 -0.55 -6.52
C LEU A 43 -4.43 0.51 -5.43
N ASP A 44 -4.99 1.70 -5.66
CA ASP A 44 -5.11 2.71 -4.62
C ASP A 44 -6.29 2.35 -3.70
N SER A 45 -6.00 2.21 -2.41
CA SER A 45 -6.98 1.85 -1.37
C SER A 45 -7.30 3.01 -0.42
N SER A 46 -6.94 4.25 -0.76
CA SER A 46 -7.08 5.42 0.13
C SER A 46 -8.51 5.59 0.63
N ASP A 47 -9.49 5.32 -0.23
CA ASP A 47 -10.93 5.51 0.04
C ASP A 47 -11.72 4.18 0.08
N LEU A 48 -11.04 3.04 0.14
CA LEU A 48 -11.69 1.72 0.14
C LEU A 48 -11.75 1.12 1.55
N ALA A 49 -12.88 0.49 1.86
CA ALA A 49 -12.98 -0.41 2.99
C ALA A 49 -12.14 -1.67 2.75
N ILE A 50 -11.71 -2.32 3.83
CA ILE A 50 -10.88 -3.52 3.78
C ILE A 50 -11.53 -4.62 2.92
N VAL A 51 -12.86 -4.80 3.03
CA VAL A 51 -13.59 -5.81 2.27
C VAL A 51 -13.52 -5.53 0.76
N GLU A 52 -13.70 -4.27 0.36
CA GLU A 52 -13.65 -3.85 -1.04
C GLU A 52 -12.25 -4.05 -1.65
N VAL A 53 -11.18 -3.79 -0.87
CA VAL A 53 -9.80 -4.07 -1.29
C VAL A 53 -9.61 -5.56 -1.54
N VAL A 54 -10.08 -6.42 -0.63
CA VAL A 54 -9.95 -7.87 -0.75
C VAL A 54 -10.72 -8.38 -1.98
N GLU A 55 -11.96 -7.95 -2.16
CA GLU A 55 -12.78 -8.32 -3.32
C GLU A 55 -12.10 -7.92 -4.63
N ARG A 56 -11.53 -6.70 -4.69
CA ARG A 56 -10.82 -6.22 -5.88
C ARG A 56 -9.59 -7.05 -6.19
N ILE A 57 -8.80 -7.43 -5.18
CA ILE A 57 -7.63 -8.30 -5.36
C ILE A 57 -8.05 -9.68 -5.87
N LEU A 58 -9.12 -10.26 -5.32
CA LEU A 58 -9.62 -11.58 -5.75
C LEU A 58 -10.15 -11.55 -7.19
N GLY A 59 -10.85 -10.48 -7.58
CA GLY A 59 -11.30 -10.27 -8.96
C GLY A 59 -10.14 -10.21 -9.95
N LEU A 60 -9.14 -9.36 -9.67
CA LEU A 60 -7.93 -9.25 -10.51
C LEU A 60 -7.19 -10.58 -10.66
N LEU A 61 -7.13 -11.38 -9.59
CA LEU A 61 -6.51 -12.70 -9.65
C LEU A 61 -7.28 -13.68 -10.55
N ALA A 62 -8.61 -13.67 -10.50
CA ALA A 62 -9.45 -14.51 -11.35
C ALA A 62 -9.30 -14.15 -12.83
N GLU A 63 -9.34 -12.85 -13.17
CA GLU A 63 -9.14 -12.35 -14.54
C GLU A 63 -7.77 -12.76 -15.10
N ARG A 64 -6.72 -12.64 -14.28
CA ARG A 64 -5.35 -12.98 -14.68
C ARG A 64 -5.19 -14.48 -14.92
N ARG A 65 -5.87 -15.32 -14.13
CA ARG A 65 -5.89 -16.78 -14.33
C ARG A 65 -6.65 -17.19 -15.58
N ALA A 66 -7.78 -16.55 -15.87
CA ALA A 66 -8.57 -16.82 -17.06
C ALA A 66 -7.83 -16.45 -18.35
N SER A 67 -7.01 -15.40 -18.33
CA SER A 67 -6.23 -14.93 -19.49
C SER A 67 -4.93 -15.74 -19.73
N ALA A 68 -4.56 -16.63 -18.81
CA ALA A 68 -3.37 -17.48 -18.90
C ALA A 68 -3.66 -18.89 -19.42
N VAL A 69 -4.91 -19.17 -19.80
CA VAL A 69 -5.40 -20.41 -20.41
C VAL A 69 -5.74 -20.13 -21.86
#